data_AF-A0A2U1NMQ0-F1
#
_entry.id   AF-A0A2U1NMQ0-F1
#
_cell.length_a   1.000
_cell.length_b   1.000
_cell.length_c   1.000
_cell.angle_alpha   90.00
_cell.angle_beta   90.00
_cell.angle_gamma   90.00
#
_symmetry.space_group_name_H-M   'P 1'
#
loop_
_entity.id
_entity.type
_entity.pdbx_description
1 polymer ?
#
loop_
_entity_poly.entity_id
_entity_poly.type
_entity_poly.pdbx_seq_one_letter_code
_entity_poly.pdbx_strand_id
1 'polypeptide(L)' 'MDKSTNVVYASARISYFYEHESSGQYTPFREGTGWFWMITEWMNVDNAKLKEIGMLQEISQQIEGHTICALGDVAACPVL' A
#
# COMPACT_ATOMS: atom_id res chain seq x y z
N MET A 1 -14.32 10.91 2.10
CA MET A 1 -14.10 10.77 3.55
C MET A 1 -14.51 12.08 4.21
N ASP A 2 -15.23 12.03 5.31
CA ASP A 2 -15.61 13.19 6.11
C ASP A 2 -14.53 13.47 7.20
N LYS A 3 -14.67 14.56 7.95
CA LYS A 3 -13.68 14.96 8.98
C LYS A 3 -13.66 14.03 10.20
N SER A 4 -14.65 13.16 10.36
CA SER A 4 -14.71 12.15 11.43
C SER A 4 -13.91 10.90 11.12
N THR A 5 -13.51 10.70 9.87
CA THR A 5 -12.81 9.48 9.44
C THR A 5 -11.30 9.63 9.63
N ASN A 6 -10.66 8.61 10.22
CA ASN A 6 -9.21 8.47 10.17
C ASN A 6 -8.80 8.00 8.77
N VAL A 7 -8.30 8.94 7.97
CA VAL A 7 -7.79 8.72 6.61
C VAL A 7 -6.68 7.66 6.55
N VAL A 8 -5.77 7.67 7.53
CA VAL A 8 -4.65 6.70 7.58
C VAL A 8 -5.17 5.30 7.83
N TYR A 9 -6.12 5.14 8.75
CA TYR A 9 -6.79 3.86 9.00
C TYR A 9 -7.54 3.35 7.77
N ALA A 10 -8.24 4.25 7.06
CA ALA A 10 -8.96 3.88 5.85
C ALA A 10 -8.01 3.44 4.72
N SER A 11 -6.89 4.13 4.52
CA SER A 11 -5.84 3.71 3.58
C SER A 11 -5.24 2.37 3.96
N ALA A 12 -4.93 2.13 5.24
CA ALA A 12 -4.44 0.84 5.72
C ALA A 12 -5.42 -0.30 5.42
N ARG A 13 -6.72 -0.04 5.53
CA ARG A 13 -7.74 -1.03 5.17
C ARG A 13 -7.86 -1.31 3.68
N ILE A 14 -7.67 -0.29 2.83
CA ILE A 14 -7.63 -0.50 1.39
C ILE A 14 -6.38 -1.28 0.98
N SER A 15 -5.21 -0.97 1.57
CA SER A 15 -3.98 -1.73 1.34
C SER A 15 -4.10 -3.19 1.77
N TYR A 16 -4.75 -3.45 2.92
CA TYR A 16 -5.07 -4.82 3.35
C TYR A 16 -5.96 -5.56 2.35
N PHE A 17 -6.97 -4.89 1.78
CA PHE A 17 -7.81 -5.50 0.75
C PHE A 17 -7.00 -5.92 -0.48
N TYR A 18 -6.09 -5.07 -0.96
CA TYR A 18 -5.24 -5.41 -2.10
C TYR A 18 -4.21 -6.50 -1.81
N GLU A 19 -3.73 -6.60 -0.56
CA GLU A 19 -2.89 -7.70 -0.13
C GLU A 19 -3.68 -9.02 -0.14
N HIS A 20 -4.88 -9.03 0.44
CA HIS A 20 -5.75 -10.20 0.51
C HIS A 20 -6.22 -10.69 -0.87
N GLU A 21 -6.59 -9.77 -1.76
CA GLU A 21 -7.02 -10.07 -3.13
C GLU A 21 -5.84 -10.25 -4.10
N SER A 22 -4.59 -10.13 -3.63
CA SER A 22 -3.45 -10.37 -4.48
C SER A 22 -3.46 -11.85 -4.92
N SER A 23 -3.48 -12.09 -6.23
CA SER A 23 -3.46 -13.46 -6.78
C SER A 23 -2.16 -14.22 -6.47
N GLY A 24 -1.18 -13.56 -5.83
CA GLY A 24 0.13 -14.12 -5.47
C GLY A 24 1.05 -14.44 -6.67
N GLN A 25 0.57 -14.19 -7.89
CA GLN A 25 1.17 -14.67 -9.13
C GLN A 25 2.44 -13.89 -9.54
N TYR A 26 2.60 -12.66 -9.06
CA TYR A 26 3.72 -11.78 -9.38
C TYR A 26 4.37 -11.25 -8.11
N THR A 27 5.69 -11.43 -7.98
CA THR A 27 6.48 -11.03 -6.81
C THR A 27 6.36 -9.54 -6.46
N PRO A 28 6.47 -8.59 -7.41
CA PRO A 28 6.37 -7.16 -7.08
C PRO A 28 5.01 -6.80 -6.50
N PHE A 29 3.94 -7.40 -7.03
CA PHE A 29 2.59 -7.16 -6.55
C PHE A 29 2.36 -7.84 -5.20
N ARG A 30 2.62 -9.15 -5.08
CA ARG A 30 2.42 -9.94 -3.85
C ARG A 30 3.19 -9.37 -2.66
N GLU A 31 4.47 -9.08 -2.86
CA GLU A 31 5.31 -8.59 -1.77
C GLU A 31 5.05 -7.11 -1.53
N GLY A 32 4.93 -6.31 -2.61
CA GLY A 32 4.68 -4.87 -2.53
C GLY A 32 3.38 -4.50 -1.81
N THR A 33 2.28 -5.21 -2.05
CA THR A 33 1.01 -4.98 -1.32
C THR A 33 1.12 -5.33 0.15
N GLY A 34 1.91 -6.35 0.51
CA GLY A 34 2.21 -6.69 1.89
C GLY A 34 3.00 -5.59 2.59
N TRP A 35 4.03 -5.04 1.94
CA TRP A 35 4.79 -3.92 2.47
C TRP A 35 3.95 -2.65 2.63
N PHE A 36 3.05 -2.36 1.68
CA PHE A 36 2.11 -1.26 1.79
C PHE A 36 1.19 -1.37 2.99
N TRP A 37 0.57 -2.52 3.18
CA TRP A 37 -0.26 -2.77 4.35
C TRP A 37 0.55 -2.62 5.65
N MET A 38 1.75 -3.20 5.70
CA MET A 38 2.56 -3.18 6.92
C MET A 38 3.00 -1.76 7.32
N ILE A 39 3.42 -0.94 6.36
CA ILE A 39 3.84 0.45 6.62
C ILE A 39 2.62 1.33 6.96
N THR A 40 1.50 1.19 6.25
CA THR A 40 0.28 1.97 6.57
C THR A 40 -0.32 1.60 7.92
N GLU A 41 -0.21 0.34 8.34
CA GLU A 41 -0.58 -0.09 9.69
C GLU A 41 0.36 0.54 10.75
N TRP A 42 1.67 0.59 10.48
CA TRP A 42 2.62 1.28 11.37
C TRP A 42 2.35 2.79 11.46
N MET A 43 1.94 3.43 10.37
CA MET A 43 1.51 4.83 10.38
C MET A 43 0.24 5.03 11.22
N ASN A 44 -0.69 4.07 11.18
CA ASN A 44 -1.91 4.14 11.96
C ASN A 44 -1.68 4.01 13.48
N VAL A 45 -0.60 3.34 13.91
CA VAL A 45 -0.22 3.20 15.33
C VAL A 45 0.92 4.11 15.77
N ASP A 46 1.23 5.15 14.99
CA ASP A 46 2.32 6.11 15.24
C ASP A 46 3.72 5.47 15.40
N ASN A 47 3.93 4.29 14.81
CA ASN A 47 5.20 3.55 14.86
C ASN A 47 6.04 3.73 13.58
N ALA A 48 5.53 4.50 12.61
CA ALA A 48 6.24 4.80 11.37
C ALA A 48 7.21 5.98 11.54
N LYS A 49 8.34 5.91 10.83
CA LYS A 49 9.36 6.94 10.70
C LYS A 49 9.22 7.63 9.35
N LEU A 50 9.67 8.89 9.28
CA LEU A 50 9.68 9.68 8.03
C LEU A 50 10.35 8.98 6.83
N LYS A 51 11.35 8.12 7.07
CA LYS A 51 12.02 7.34 6.02
C LYS A 51 11.07 6.36 5.31
N GLU A 52 10.05 5.87 5.99
CA GLU A 52 9.13 4.88 5.43
C GLU A 52 8.18 5.54 4.42
N ILE A 53 7.94 6.85 4.51
CA ILE A 53 7.21 7.60 3.47
C ILE A 53 7.96 7.55 2.14
N GLY A 54 9.28 7.76 2.16
CA GLY A 54 10.11 7.64 0.96
C GLY A 54 10.16 6.20 0.43
N MET A 55 10.17 5.23 1.33
CA MET A 55 10.14 3.80 0.98
C MET A 55 8.82 3.41 0.31
N LEU A 56 7.68 3.95 0.76
CA LEU A 56 6.38 3.74 0.10
C LEU A 56 6.40 4.22 -1.35
N GLN A 57 6.98 5.40 -1.59
CA GLN A 57 7.10 5.96 -2.94
C GLN A 57 8.05 5.14 -3.83
N GLU A 58 9.12 4.58 -3.26
CA GLU A 58 10.02 3.69 -4.00
C GLU A 58 9.31 2.38 -4.36
N ILE A 59 8.60 1.76 -3.40
CA ILE A 59 7.83 0.54 -3.62
C ILE A 59 6.73 0.76 -4.66
N SER A 60 6.05 1.91 -4.63
CA SER A 60 5.03 2.23 -5.64
C SER A 60 5.60 2.26 -7.05
N GLN A 61 6.78 2.85 -7.24
CA GLN A 61 7.46 2.87 -8.54
C GLN A 61 7.93 1.48 -8.98
N GLN A 62 8.23 0.59 -8.03
CA GLN A 62 8.59 -0.81 -8.33
C GLN A 62 7.37 -1.65 -8.73
N ILE A 63 6.17 -1.28 -8.30
CA ILE A 63 4.91 -1.95 -8.67
C ILE A 63 4.35 -1.37 -9.98
N GLU A 64 4.41 -0.05 -10.12
CA GLU A 64 3.96 0.69 -11.30
C GLU A 64 4.76 0.25 -12.54
N GLY A 65 4.05 -0.20 -13.58
CA GLY A 65 4.67 -0.65 -14.83
C GLY A 65 5.38 -2.02 -14.80
N HIS A 66 5.51 -2.65 -13.62
CA HIS A 66 6.07 -4.01 -13.46
C HIS A 66 4.99 -5.04 -13.12
N THR A 67 3.72 -4.67 -13.24
CA THR A 67 2.57 -5.56 -13.04
C THR A 67 1.83 -5.78 -14.35
N ILE A 68 1.32 -7.00 -14.55
CA ILE A 68 0.61 -7.40 -15.77
C ILE A 68 -0.86 -6.94 -15.74
N CYS A 69 -1.39 -6.63 -14.55
CA CYS A 69 -2.78 -6.23 -14.35
C CYS A 69 -2.82 -4.86 -13.65
N ALA A 70 -3.77 -4.01 -14.05
CA ALA A 70 -4.01 -2.68 -13.47
C ALA A 70 -4.25 -2.69 -11.95
N LEU A 71 -4.56 -3.86 -11.37
CA LEU A 71 -4.63 -4.06 -9.92
C LEU A 71 -3.35 -3.65 -9.19
N GLY A 72 -2.18 -3.80 -9.83
CA GLY A 72 -0.91 -3.32 -9.28
C GLY A 72 -0.84 -1.80 -9.17
N ASP A 73 -1.18 -1.11 -10.25
CA ASP A 73 -1.16 0.35 -10.29
C ASP A 73 -2.22 0.96 -9.35
N VAL A 74 -3.39 0.33 -9.22
CA VAL A 74 -4.44 0.80 -8.30
C VAL A 74 -4.08 0.52 -6.83
N ALA A 75 -3.30 -0.52 -6.52
CA ALA A 75 -2.86 -0.80 -5.15
C ALA A 75 -1.85 0.21 -4.61
N ALA A 76 -1.11 0.90 -5.49
CA ALA A 76 -0.22 2.01 -5.14
C ALA A 76 -0.96 3.34 -4.91
N CYS A 77 -2.11 3.54 -5.55
CA CYS A 77 -2.90 4.78 -5.48
C CYS A 77 -3.44 5.19 -4.09
N PRO A 78 -3.86 4.31 -3.16
CA PRO A 78 -4.37 4.72 -1.84
C PRO A 78 -3.27 5.12 -0.85
N VAL A 79 -2.00 4.87 -1.22
CA VAL A 79 -0.81 5.12 -0.40
C VAL A 79 -0.06 6.37 -0.85
N LEU A 80 -0.18 6.75 -2.14
CA LEU A 80 0.32 8.00 -2.73
C LEU A 80 -0.66 9.16 -2.54
#